data_AF-A0A7H8MED2-F1
#
_entry.id   AF-A0A7H8MED2-F1
#
_cell.length_a   1.000
_cell.length_b   1.000
_cell.length_c   1.000
_cell.angle_alpha   90.00
_cell.angle_beta   90.00
_cell.angle_gamma   90.00
#
_symmetry.space_group_name_H-M   'P 1'
#
loop_
_entity.id
_entity.type
_entity.pdbx_description
1 polymer ?
#
loop_
_entity_poly.entity_id
_entity_poly.type
_entity_poly.pdbx_seq_one_letter_code
_entity_poly.pdbx_strand_id
1 'polypeptide(L)'
;MSDQYTDAAEALAAIERTQQQAYADQRLPMWYLPGVIGLATAAAVATELDGSAQAGLTAAAVAGLLGLVAALSSRTRIRFRPGTWTPKAGAVMALWIISIFVVWGVVPLLVGLAADSGVWQKAVAGVVAAAYSAATLRRAETMVFARLAGKVAR
;
A
#
# COMPACT_ATOMS: atom_id res chain seq x y z
N MET A 1 26.30 3.00 32.96
CA MET A 1 25.61 4.27 33.28
C MET A 1 24.15 3.92 33.49
N SER A 2 23.71 4.03 34.73
CA SER A 2 22.37 3.66 35.20
C SER A 2 21.45 4.87 35.06
N ASP A 3 20.72 4.96 33.95
CA ASP A 3 19.60 5.91 33.85
C ASP A 3 18.40 5.30 34.57
N GLN A 4 18.32 5.66 35.83
CA GLN A 4 17.33 5.24 36.81
C GLN A 4 16.06 6.06 36.53
N TYR A 5 15.10 5.48 35.79
CA TYR A 5 13.75 6.05 35.66
C TYR A 5 13.21 6.33 37.06
N THR A 6 13.07 7.61 37.39
CA THR A 6 12.85 8.04 38.78
C THR A 6 11.36 8.03 39.15
N ASP A 7 10.49 7.78 38.17
CA ASP A 7 9.04 7.68 38.28
C ASP A 7 8.50 6.54 37.39
N ALA A 8 7.56 5.76 37.91
CA ALA A 8 6.88 4.70 37.17
C ALA A 8 6.14 5.26 35.94
N ALA A 9 5.67 6.50 36.00
CA ALA A 9 5.05 7.20 34.87
C ALA A 9 6.07 7.49 33.75
N GLU A 10 7.32 7.80 34.10
CA GLU A 10 8.38 8.10 33.14
C GLU A 10 8.89 6.84 32.44
N ALA A 11 9.00 5.73 33.18
CA ALA A 11 9.28 4.41 32.62
C ALA A 11 8.17 3.94 31.66
N LEU A 12 6.90 4.13 32.03
CA LEU A 12 5.75 3.82 31.16
C LEU A 12 5.75 4.69 29.90
N ALA A 13 5.99 5.99 30.04
CA ALA A 13 6.08 6.90 28.89
C ALA A 13 7.25 6.54 27.95
N ALA A 14 8.39 6.11 28.49
CA ALA A 14 9.54 5.66 27.70
C ALA A 14 9.24 4.34 26.95
N ILE A 15 8.58 3.40 27.62
CA ILE A 15 8.10 2.15 27.02
C ILE A 15 7.07 2.45 25.91
N GLU A 16 6.15 3.36 26.16
CA GLU A 16 5.12 3.74 25.19
C GLU A 16 5.73 4.41 23.95
N ARG A 17 6.70 5.31 24.12
CA ARG A 17 7.46 5.90 23.00
C ARG A 17 8.23 4.85 22.22
N THR A 18 8.95 3.94 22.89
CA THR A 18 9.70 2.88 22.18
C THR A 18 8.77 1.89 21.48
N GLN A 19 7.62 1.56 22.06
CA GLN A 19 6.59 0.74 21.42
C GLN A 19 5.99 1.45 20.20
N GLN A 20 5.66 2.74 20.30
CA GLN A 20 5.14 3.52 19.18
C GLN A 20 6.16 3.63 18.04
N GLN A 21 7.44 3.82 18.37
CA GLN A 21 8.53 3.91 17.40
C GLN A 21 8.78 2.55 16.73
N ALA A 22 8.83 1.46 17.51
CA ALA A 22 8.92 0.10 16.98
C ALA A 22 7.68 -0.29 16.13
N TYR A 23 6.49 0.24 16.45
CA TYR A 23 5.29 0.07 15.63
C TYR A 23 5.33 0.91 14.35
N ALA A 24 5.90 2.11 14.39
CA ALA A 24 6.10 2.95 13.20
C ALA A 24 7.09 2.28 12.22
N ASP A 25 8.15 1.67 12.74
CA ASP A 25 9.15 0.93 11.96
C ASP A 25 8.61 -0.39 11.38
N GLN A 26 7.50 -0.91 11.91
CA GLN A 26 6.80 -2.08 11.38
C GLN A 26 5.71 -1.75 10.35
N ARG A 27 5.44 -0.48 10.05
CA ARG A 27 4.45 -0.11 9.04
C ARG A 27 5.07 -0.13 7.65
N LEU A 28 4.30 -0.60 6.67
CA LEU A 28 4.69 -0.46 5.27
C LEU A 28 4.81 1.04 4.93
N PRO A 29 5.82 1.43 4.13
CA PRO A 29 5.96 2.81 3.68
C PRO A 29 4.77 3.25 2.83
N MET A 30 4.22 4.46 3.03
CA MET A 30 3.00 4.93 2.33
C MET A 30 3.03 4.81 0.80
N TRP A 31 4.22 4.83 0.21
CA TRP A 31 4.42 4.74 -1.24
C TRP A 31 4.29 3.32 -1.79
N TYR A 32 4.21 2.26 -0.97
CA TYR A 32 4.26 0.88 -1.46
C TYR A 32 3.11 0.56 -2.42
N LEU A 33 1.86 0.90 -2.03
CA LEU A 33 0.68 0.59 -2.83
C LEU A 33 0.56 1.51 -4.05
N PRO A 34 0.73 2.85 -3.93
CA PRO A 34 0.81 3.72 -5.10
C PRO A 34 1.90 3.30 -6.09
N GLY A 35 3.06 2.85 -5.60
CA GLY A 35 4.15 2.32 -6.43
C GLY A 35 3.73 1.07 -7.22
N VAL A 36 3.09 0.10 -6.56
CA VAL A 36 2.55 -1.09 -7.24
C VAL A 36 1.51 -0.72 -8.30
N ILE A 37 0.59 0.20 -7.99
CA ILE A 37 -0.43 0.67 -8.94
C ILE A 37 0.22 1.36 -10.14
N GLY A 38 1.22 2.22 -9.91
CA GLY A 38 1.95 2.90 -10.99
C GLY A 38 2.64 1.92 -11.94
N LEU A 39 3.28 0.88 -11.41
CA LEU A 39 3.92 -0.17 -12.21
C LEU A 39 2.92 -1.04 -12.96
N ALA A 40 1.81 -1.42 -12.31
CA ALA A 40 0.72 -2.14 -12.97
C ALA A 40 0.09 -1.30 -14.09
N THR A 41 -0.03 0.02 -13.88
CA THR A 41 -0.50 0.96 -14.90
C THR A 41 0.47 1.05 -16.06
N ALA A 42 1.78 1.14 -15.81
CA ALA A 42 2.80 1.12 -16.86
C ALA A 42 2.73 -0.17 -17.70
N ALA A 43 2.57 -1.32 -17.05
CA ALA A 43 2.36 -2.59 -17.73
C ALA A 43 1.06 -2.60 -18.56
N ALA A 44 -0.04 -2.07 -18.02
CA ALA A 44 -1.30 -1.97 -18.75
C ALA A 44 -1.21 -1.01 -19.95
N VAL A 45 -0.48 0.10 -19.84
CA VAL A 45 -0.23 1.04 -20.94
C VAL A 45 0.66 0.38 -21.99
N ALA A 46 1.64 -0.43 -21.60
CA ALA A 46 2.51 -1.13 -22.53
C ALA A 46 1.72 -2.01 -23.52
N THR A 47 0.56 -2.55 -23.12
CA THR A 47 -0.28 -3.36 -24.04
C THR A 47 -0.94 -2.56 -25.15
N GLU A 48 -0.91 -1.22 -25.09
CA GLU A 48 -1.41 -0.31 -26.15
C GLU A 48 -0.28 0.18 -27.07
N LEU A 49 0.96 -0.23 -26.80
CA LEU A 49 2.14 0.17 -27.55
C LEU A 49 2.63 -0.99 -28.41
N ASP A 50 3.43 -0.68 -29.43
CA ASP A 50 4.03 -1.67 -30.31
C ASP A 50 5.57 -1.64 -30.24
N GLY A 51 6.18 -2.77 -30.60
CA GLY A 51 7.61 -2.90 -30.85
C GLY A 51 8.49 -2.58 -29.63
N SER A 52 9.51 -1.74 -29.84
CA SER A 52 10.49 -1.42 -28.79
C SER A 52 9.90 -0.65 -27.62
N ALA A 53 8.84 0.15 -27.84
CA ALA A 53 8.18 0.91 -26.77
C ALA A 53 7.43 -0.01 -25.80
N GLN A 54 6.70 -1.01 -26.33
CA GLN A 54 6.07 -2.05 -25.51
C GLN A 54 7.10 -2.83 -24.70
N ALA A 55 8.16 -3.32 -25.36
CA ALA A 55 9.20 -4.11 -24.71
C ALA A 55 9.92 -3.29 -23.62
N GLY A 56 10.29 -2.05 -23.91
CA GLY A 56 10.95 -1.15 -22.98
C GLY A 56 10.11 -0.84 -21.75
N LEU A 57 8.83 -0.47 -21.94
CA LEU A 57 7.95 -0.14 -20.83
C LEU A 57 7.61 -1.36 -19.96
N THR A 58 7.43 -2.53 -20.59
CA THR A 58 7.22 -3.79 -19.86
C THR A 58 8.44 -4.16 -19.03
N ALA A 59 9.64 -4.09 -19.61
CA ALA A 59 10.89 -4.36 -18.89
C ALA A 59 11.10 -3.38 -17.72
N ALA A 60 10.82 -2.10 -17.93
CA ALA A 60 10.88 -1.09 -16.87
C ALA A 60 9.87 -1.35 -15.75
N ALA A 61 8.64 -1.76 -16.08
CA ALA A 61 7.62 -2.10 -15.09
C ALA A 61 8.01 -3.33 -14.26
N VAL A 62 8.55 -4.37 -14.90
CA VAL A 62 9.04 -5.58 -14.21
C VAL A 62 10.25 -5.25 -13.31
N ALA A 63 11.24 -4.53 -13.84
CA ALA A 63 12.41 -4.10 -13.08
C ALA A 63 12.01 -3.22 -11.90
N GLY A 64 11.06 -2.30 -12.09
CA GLY A 64 10.50 -1.46 -11.03
C GLY A 64 9.79 -2.28 -9.96
N LEU A 65 9.04 -3.33 -10.33
CA LEU A 65 8.37 -4.21 -9.37
C LEU A 65 9.39 -5.00 -8.54
N LEU A 66 10.42 -5.55 -9.19
CA LEU A 66 11.53 -6.23 -8.51
C LEU A 66 12.26 -5.28 -7.56
N GLY A 67 12.53 -4.05 -8.00
CA GLY A 67 13.15 -3.00 -7.17
C GLY A 67 12.28 -2.62 -5.97
N LEU A 68 10.97 -2.51 -6.17
CA LEU A 68 10.00 -2.25 -5.10
C LEU A 68 9.98 -3.40 -4.09
N VAL A 69 9.96 -4.65 -4.55
CA VAL A 69 10.02 -5.83 -3.68
C VAL A 69 11.33 -5.88 -2.90
N ALA A 70 12.48 -5.57 -3.52
CA ALA A 70 13.77 -5.50 -2.85
C ALA A 70 13.83 -4.36 -1.81
N ALA A 71 13.28 -3.19 -2.14
CA ALA A 71 13.19 -2.05 -1.24
C ALA A 71 12.27 -2.36 -0.04
N LEU A 72 11.14 -3.03 -0.25
CA LEU A 72 10.28 -3.48 0.84
C LEU A 72 10.97 -4.54 1.68
N SER A 73 11.59 -5.55 1.06
CA SER A 73 12.28 -6.63 1.78
C SER A 73 13.43 -6.12 2.65
N SER A 74 14.16 -5.10 2.20
CA SER A 74 15.25 -4.48 2.98
C SER A 74 14.77 -3.57 4.10
N ARG A 75 13.61 -2.92 3.93
CA ARG A 75 13.07 -1.95 4.91
C ARG A 75 12.09 -2.55 5.90
N THR A 76 11.40 -3.64 5.55
CA THR A 76 10.26 -4.13 6.33
C THR A 76 10.62 -5.45 7.01
N ARG A 77 10.65 -5.44 8.34
CA ARG A 77 10.74 -6.66 9.17
C ARG A 77 9.35 -7.15 9.60
N ILE A 78 8.38 -7.06 8.71
CA ILE A 78 6.99 -7.41 9.02
C ILE A 78 6.89 -8.93 9.03
N ARG A 79 6.83 -9.52 10.24
CA ARG A 79 6.55 -10.93 10.39
C ARG A 79 5.05 -11.14 10.24
N PHE A 80 4.62 -11.65 9.09
CA PHE A 80 3.23 -12.00 8.87
C PHE A 80 2.78 -13.04 9.91
N ARG A 81 1.74 -12.71 10.68
CA ARG A 81 1.14 -13.61 11.69
C ARG A 81 -0.28 -13.96 11.24
N PRO A 82 -0.48 -15.07 10.51
CA PRO A 82 -1.81 -15.43 10.00
C PRO A 82 -2.82 -15.63 11.15
N GLY A 83 -2.37 -16.11 12.31
CA GLY A 83 -3.23 -16.36 13.47
C GLY A 83 -3.85 -15.11 14.12
N THR A 84 -3.44 -13.88 13.74
CA THR A 84 -4.06 -12.64 14.23
C THR A 84 -5.19 -12.13 13.33
N TRP A 85 -5.39 -12.72 12.15
CA TRP A 85 -6.44 -12.29 11.22
C TRP A 85 -7.80 -12.84 11.63
N THR A 86 -8.74 -11.96 11.93
CA THR A 86 -10.15 -12.34 12.07
C THR A 86 -10.85 -12.30 10.71
N PRO A 87 -11.94 -13.06 10.51
CA PRO A 87 -12.75 -12.97 9.29
C PRO A 87 -13.22 -11.54 8.99
N LYS A 88 -13.54 -10.75 10.03
CA LYS A 88 -13.94 -9.34 9.90
C LYS A 88 -12.79 -8.46 9.40
N ALA A 89 -11.57 -8.66 9.91
CA ALA A 89 -10.39 -7.93 9.44
C ALA A 89 -10.08 -8.28 7.97
N GLY A 90 -10.19 -9.56 7.61
CA GLY A 90 -10.09 -10.03 6.24
C GLY A 90 -11.11 -9.38 5.31
N ALA A 91 -12.39 -9.36 5.71
CA ALA A 91 -13.45 -8.75 4.93
C ALA A 91 -13.24 -7.25 4.69
N VAL A 92 -12.81 -6.50 5.71
CA VAL A 92 -12.50 -5.06 5.56
C VAL A 92 -11.34 -4.84 4.61
N MET A 93 -10.26 -5.62 4.74
CA MET A 93 -9.12 -5.51 3.83
C MET A 93 -9.54 -5.86 2.39
N ALA A 94 -10.29 -6.94 2.20
CA ALA A 94 -10.78 -7.36 0.90
C ALA A 94 -11.68 -6.30 0.25
N LEU A 95 -12.63 -5.74 1.01
CA LEU A 95 -13.51 -4.66 0.52
C LEU A 95 -12.72 -3.42 0.11
N TRP A 96 -11.70 -3.05 0.90
CA TRP A 96 -10.84 -1.94 0.54
C TRP A 96 -10.03 -2.22 -0.73
N ILE A 97 -9.43 -3.41 -0.88
CA ILE A 97 -8.73 -3.82 -2.11
C ILE A 97 -9.68 -3.79 -3.31
N ILE A 98 -10.88 -4.38 -3.17
CA ILE A 98 -11.92 -4.38 -4.22
C ILE A 98 -12.27 -2.95 -4.62
N SER A 99 -12.38 -2.02 -3.67
CA SER A 99 -12.68 -0.61 -3.98
C SER A 99 -11.62 0.03 -4.88
N ILE A 100 -10.34 -0.33 -4.75
CA ILE A 100 -9.27 0.15 -5.64
C ILE A 100 -9.47 -0.39 -7.06
N PHE A 101 -9.80 -1.68 -7.20
CA PHE A 101 -10.11 -2.28 -8.50
C PHE A 101 -11.35 -1.66 -9.15
N VAL A 102 -12.37 -1.34 -8.36
CA VAL A 102 -13.56 -0.62 -8.85
C VAL A 102 -13.16 0.76 -9.38
N VAL A 103 -12.38 1.54 -8.64
CA VAL A 103 -11.87 2.83 -9.12
C VAL A 103 -11.06 2.64 -10.42
N TRP A 104 -10.15 1.68 -10.44
CA TRP A 104 -9.29 1.43 -11.60
C TRP A 104 -10.08 0.95 -12.83
N GLY A 105 -11.19 0.23 -12.65
CA GLY A 105 -12.04 -0.24 -13.74
C GLY A 105 -13.08 0.78 -14.21
N VAL A 106 -13.59 1.64 -13.33
CA VAL A 106 -14.61 2.66 -13.67
C VAL A 106 -14.01 3.89 -14.31
N VAL A 107 -12.84 4.36 -13.86
CA VAL A 107 -12.21 5.59 -14.38
C VAL A 107 -11.95 5.53 -15.90
N PRO A 108 -11.42 4.44 -16.49
CA PRO A 108 -11.25 4.34 -17.94
C PRO A 108 -12.55 4.55 -18.72
N LEU A 109 -13.68 4.01 -18.22
CA LEU A 109 -14.98 4.16 -18.86
C LEU A 109 -15.43 5.61 -18.89
N LEU A 110 -15.20 6.35 -17.79
CA LEU A 110 -15.53 7.77 -17.70
C LEU A 110 -14.61 8.64 -18.58
N VAL A 111 -13.31 8.32 -18.60
CA VAL A 111 -12.35 9.03 -19.45
C VAL A 111 -12.64 8.77 -20.92
N GLY A 112 -13.09 7.56 -21.27
CA GLY A 112 -13.50 7.20 -22.62
C GLY A 112 -14.70 7.98 -23.16
N LEU A 113 -15.50 8.62 -22.30
CA LEU A 113 -16.56 9.53 -22.73
C LEU A 113 -16.03 10.88 -23.25
N ALA A 114 -14.78 11.22 -22.93
CA ALA A 114 -14.16 12.50 -23.27
C ALA A 114 -12.88 12.37 -24.12
N ALA A 115 -12.26 11.18 -24.16
CA ALA A 115 -11.00 10.95 -24.88
C ALA A 115 -10.95 9.55 -25.54
N ASP A 116 -10.71 9.52 -26.85
CA ASP A 116 -10.61 8.30 -27.67
C ASP A 116 -9.24 7.60 -27.60
N SER A 117 -8.50 7.76 -26.49
CA SER A 117 -7.16 7.17 -26.33
C SER A 117 -7.12 6.16 -25.19
N GLY A 118 -6.93 4.89 -25.54
CA GLY A 118 -6.76 3.80 -24.57
C GLY A 118 -5.56 4.01 -23.62
N VAL A 119 -4.48 4.63 -24.12
CA VAL A 119 -3.33 5.03 -23.31
C VAL A 119 -3.72 6.04 -22.24
N TRP A 120 -4.43 7.12 -22.60
CA TRP A 120 -4.87 8.13 -21.64
C TRP A 120 -5.89 7.60 -20.65
N GLN A 121 -6.83 6.76 -21.10
CA GLN A 121 -7.79 6.09 -20.22
C GLN A 121 -7.08 5.30 -19.12
N LYS A 122 -6.07 4.48 -19.49
CA LYS A 122 -5.27 3.68 -18.54
C LYS A 122 -4.40 4.55 -17.64
N ALA A 123 -3.73 5.55 -18.19
CA ALA A 123 -2.86 6.45 -17.44
C ALA A 123 -3.64 7.23 -16.36
N VAL A 124 -4.79 7.82 -16.73
CA VAL A 124 -5.64 8.54 -15.78
C VAL A 124 -6.21 7.60 -14.72
N ALA A 125 -6.65 6.40 -15.11
CA ALA A 125 -7.12 5.40 -14.15
C ALA A 125 -6.05 5.00 -13.14
N GLY A 126 -4.81 4.81 -13.58
CA GLY A 126 -3.67 4.56 -12.69
C GLY A 126 -3.40 5.69 -11.72
N VAL A 127 -3.39 6.94 -12.19
CA VAL A 127 -3.20 8.13 -11.35
C VAL A 127 -4.30 8.25 -10.30
N VAL A 128 -5.57 8.09 -10.71
CA VAL A 128 -6.71 8.19 -9.80
C VAL A 128 -6.70 7.05 -8.79
N ALA A 129 -6.42 5.80 -9.21
CA ALA A 129 -6.29 4.67 -8.29
C ALA A 129 -5.13 4.83 -7.31
N ALA A 130 -3.98 5.34 -7.76
CA ALA A 130 -2.83 5.63 -6.91
C ALA A 130 -3.16 6.73 -5.88
N ALA A 131 -3.82 7.81 -6.29
CA ALA A 131 -4.25 8.87 -5.39
C ALA A 131 -5.31 8.38 -4.38
N TYR A 132 -6.31 7.63 -4.85
CA TYR A 132 -7.34 7.02 -4.01
C TYR A 132 -6.74 6.07 -2.98
N SER A 133 -5.81 5.21 -3.39
CA SER A 133 -5.14 4.29 -2.47
C SER A 133 -4.30 5.04 -1.45
N ALA A 134 -3.50 6.05 -1.85
CA ALA A 134 -2.72 6.87 -0.94
C ALA A 134 -3.60 7.57 0.10
N ALA A 135 -4.75 8.10 -0.32
CA ALA A 135 -5.70 8.79 0.55
C ALA A 135 -6.41 7.84 1.54
N THR A 136 -6.68 6.60 1.14
CA THR A 136 -7.48 5.66 1.94
C THR A 136 -6.64 4.66 2.74
N LEU A 137 -5.37 4.47 2.41
CA LEU A 137 -4.50 3.44 2.97
C LEU A 137 -4.46 3.45 4.51
N ARG A 138 -4.12 4.59 5.13
CA ARG A 138 -4.02 4.68 6.60
C ARG A 138 -5.35 4.41 7.30
N ARG A 139 -6.45 4.85 6.68
CA ARG A 139 -7.79 4.61 7.22
C ARG A 139 -8.13 3.13 7.15
N ALA A 140 -7.85 2.47 6.03
CA ALA A 140 -8.06 1.05 5.85
C ALA A 140 -7.22 0.22 6.82
N GLU A 141 -5.92 0.50 6.94
CA GLU A 141 -5.03 -0.13 7.92
C GLU A 141 -5.58 -0.01 9.35
N THR A 142 -6.02 1.18 9.75
CA THR A 142 -6.59 1.42 11.08
C THR A 142 -7.85 0.59 11.31
N MET A 143 -8.75 0.50 10.32
CA MET A 143 -9.96 -0.32 10.44
C MET A 143 -9.66 -1.81 10.53
N VAL A 144 -8.63 -2.29 9.83
CA VAL A 144 -8.18 -3.69 9.87
C VAL A 144 -7.53 -3.99 11.22
N PHE A 145 -6.60 -3.15 11.68
CA PHE A 145 -5.92 -3.33 12.97
C PHE A 145 -6.90 -3.33 14.15
N ALA A 146 -7.95 -2.50 14.11
CA ALA A 146 -9.01 -2.51 15.13
C ALA A 146 -9.79 -3.84 15.22
N ARG A 147 -9.67 -4.70 14.20
CA ARG A 147 -10.40 -5.98 14.09
C ARG A 147 -9.50 -7.20 14.16
N LEU A 148 -8.18 -7.05 14.26
CA LEU A 148 -7.27 -8.19 14.43
C LEU A 148 -7.43 -8.83 15.82
N ALA A 149 -7.22 -10.14 15.89
CA ALA A 149 -7.13 -10.90 17.13
C ALA A 149 -5.70 -10.75 17.69
N GLY A 150 -5.60 -10.20 18.91
CA GLY A 150 -4.33 -9.80 19.51
C GLY A 150 -4.31 -8.29 19.72
N LYS A 151 -5.07 -7.82 20.71
CA LYS A 151 -4.91 -6.47 21.24
C LYS A 151 -3.51 -6.39 21.87
N VAL A 152 -2.63 -5.54 21.35
CA VAL A 152 -1.80 -4.79 22.30
C VAL A 152 -2.79 -3.85 22.97
N ALA A 153 -2.96 -4.01 24.28
CA ALA A 153 -3.81 -3.14 25.08
C ALA A 153 -3.45 -1.68 24.76
N ARG A 154 -4.47 -0.87 24.47
CA ARG A 154 -4.33 0.58 24.61
C ARG A 154 -4.26 0.90 26.09
#